data_AF-T1ESA9-F1
#
_entry.id   AF-T1ESA9-F1
#
_cell.length_a   1.000
_cell.length_b   1.000
_cell.length_c   1.000
_cell.angle_alpha   90.00
_cell.angle_beta   90.00
_cell.angle_gamma   90.00
#
_symmetry.space_group_name_H-M   'P 1'
#
loop_
_entity.id
_entity.type
_entity.pdbx_description
1 polymer ?
#
loop_
_entity_poly.entity_id
_entity_poly.type
_entity_poly.pdbx_seq_one_letter_code
_entity_poly.pdbx_strand_id
1 'polypeptide(L)'
;MAVSNNFKSGNISFSGYHAETNGLPSTAVCNNTLLPLLPDHIQSPATVRHLINIISSIIDNVNYGQPVVITADQPVFAIAKQLQWKYPDLYGEDKMIIMMGGLHIEMAIENMIGKWLSGSGWTELFFKTEIASSGRSETLLKSSHVKRTRYAHEVSIAALYILRNNAYRDNQKTAVESLETWVARRCKESAQFLFWQTTIILEGILLNFVRSIRTSDFCLFVQMLEELCPWLFALDLIHYSRWLPVFIKGLKELPVRHPQVYEAFQKGHFTSRKTNADFSAISDDQLHEQNNKLIKGCSGAINNLHNNDALLKWMVAGPEISRMIHDYDQIPVHNLSNKVPNRCHHECSASFQSRYISHVSKMVKYMQEDGNPFSEQLLQTIDNQKILMSQSAENSVRQAEQKENFVKERLIFGQKSFYDSLSKNNLELFHGPKKTCNKTKLRITDLKHDSNIFCQMYVASQSRTGNVEDFFAHENKYYPPSISEFGKKRKFAEIVSVDAASYDVQSFAHVMEIAVKSQSVMIRLT
;
A
#
# COMPACT_ATOMS: atom_id res chain seq x y z
N MET A 1 -7.60 13.16 31.71
CA MET A 1 -8.43 14.35 31.42
C MET A 1 -9.55 13.91 30.52
N ALA A 2 -10.80 14.21 30.88
CA ALA A 2 -11.90 14.29 29.92
C ALA A 2 -11.44 15.13 28.73
N VAL A 3 -11.86 14.78 27.51
CA VAL A 3 -11.56 15.50 26.27
C VAL A 3 -12.15 16.90 26.38
N SER A 4 -11.44 17.81 27.04
CA SER A 4 -11.84 19.20 27.19
C SER A 4 -11.53 19.90 25.88
N ASN A 5 -12.57 20.49 25.29
CA ASN A 5 -12.65 21.26 24.04
C ASN A 5 -11.71 22.47 23.92
N ASN A 6 -10.41 22.30 24.17
CA ASN A 6 -9.39 23.34 23.97
C ASN A 6 -8.37 22.93 22.90
N PHE A 7 -8.85 22.46 21.73
CA PHE A 7 -8.01 22.38 20.54
C PHE A 7 -7.92 23.77 19.90
N LYS A 8 -6.73 24.36 19.89
CA LYS A 8 -6.44 25.62 19.20
C LYS A 8 -6.86 25.55 17.72
N SER A 9 -7.26 26.69 17.17
CA SER A 9 -7.81 26.91 15.82
C SER A 9 -6.85 26.58 14.66
N GLY A 10 -6.54 25.30 14.45
CA GLY A 10 -5.69 24.85 13.33
C GLY A 10 -6.03 23.43 12.89
N ASN A 11 -5.58 23.04 11.68
CA ASN A 11 -5.78 21.68 11.16
C ASN A 11 -4.88 20.68 11.89
N ILE A 12 -5.45 19.53 12.29
CA ILE A 12 -4.73 18.50 13.05
C ILE A 12 -4.50 17.20 12.27
N SER A 13 -5.25 16.95 11.19
CA SER A 13 -4.95 15.81 10.32
C SER A 13 -3.59 15.99 9.66
N PHE A 14 -2.90 14.88 9.37
CA PHE A 14 -1.52 14.90 8.87
C PHE A 14 -1.36 15.82 7.65
N SER A 15 -2.14 15.61 6.59
CA SER A 15 -2.05 16.45 5.39
C SER A 15 -2.56 17.87 5.63
N GLY A 16 -3.58 18.05 6.47
CA GLY A 16 -4.13 19.37 6.78
C GLY A 16 -3.15 20.26 7.55
N TYR A 17 -2.53 19.71 8.60
CA TYR A 17 -1.49 20.35 9.37
C TYR A 17 -0.30 20.74 8.48
N HIS A 18 0.17 19.81 7.64
CA HIS A 18 1.30 20.08 6.76
C HIS A 18 0.97 21.01 5.59
N ALA A 19 -0.27 21.06 5.12
CA ALA A 19 -0.70 22.05 4.14
C ALA A 19 -0.75 23.46 4.73
N GLU A 20 -1.10 23.60 6.02
CA GLU A 20 -1.17 24.89 6.71
C GLU A 20 0.21 25.39 7.17
N THR A 21 1.10 24.47 7.58
CA THR A 21 2.41 24.82 8.15
C THR A 21 3.55 24.89 7.15
N ASN A 22 3.48 24.11 6.06
CA ASN A 22 4.46 24.24 4.98
C ASN A 22 4.01 25.37 4.07
N GLY A 23 4.89 26.37 3.90
CA GLY A 23 4.62 27.54 3.07
C GLY A 23 4.42 27.21 1.59
N LEU A 24 4.36 28.27 0.78
CA LEU A 24 4.06 28.14 -0.64
C LEU A 24 4.99 27.15 -1.35
N PRO A 25 4.44 26.30 -2.23
CA PRO A 25 5.23 25.38 -3.03
C PRO A 25 6.32 26.09 -3.82
N SER A 26 7.54 25.57 -3.81
CA SER A 26 8.62 26.06 -4.69
C SER A 26 8.40 25.66 -6.15
N THR A 27 7.66 24.57 -6.41
CA THR A 27 7.51 23.95 -7.74
C THR A 27 6.16 24.28 -8.38
N ALA A 28 6.20 24.72 -9.64
CA ALA A 28 5.01 24.94 -10.47
C ALA A 28 4.26 23.63 -10.80
N VAL A 29 3.02 23.76 -11.29
CA VAL A 29 2.25 22.63 -11.84
C VAL A 29 2.98 22.07 -13.06
N CYS A 30 3.12 20.74 -13.12
CA CYS A 30 3.84 20.05 -14.17
C CYS A 30 3.00 19.92 -15.45
N ASN A 31 3.60 20.26 -16.58
CA ASN A 31 3.08 19.84 -17.89
C ASN A 31 3.42 18.36 -18.06
N ASN A 32 2.40 17.54 -18.27
CA ASN A 32 2.56 16.09 -18.37
C ASN A 32 1.69 15.55 -19.50
N THR A 33 2.18 14.50 -20.16
CA THR A 33 1.50 13.81 -21.24
C THR A 33 1.78 12.31 -21.16
N LEU A 34 0.94 11.51 -21.82
CA LEU A 34 1.14 10.07 -21.95
C LEU A 34 1.69 9.75 -23.34
N LEU A 35 2.70 8.89 -23.36
CA LEU A 35 3.21 8.32 -24.61
C LEU A 35 2.25 7.23 -25.12
N PRO A 36 2.24 6.95 -26.44
CA PRO A 36 1.48 5.83 -26.98
C PRO A 36 1.81 4.52 -26.26
N LEU A 37 0.79 3.68 -26.05
CA LEU A 37 0.99 2.32 -25.55
C LEU A 37 1.89 1.51 -26.47
N LEU A 38 2.76 0.69 -25.86
CA LEU A 38 3.47 -0.36 -26.54
C LEU A 38 2.67 -1.67 -26.41
N PRO A 39 2.56 -2.48 -27.47
CA PRO A 39 1.89 -3.78 -27.43
C PRO A 39 2.70 -4.84 -26.66
N ASP A 40 3.96 -4.55 -26.33
CA ASP A 40 4.90 -5.48 -25.72
C ASP A 40 4.87 -5.47 -24.18
N HIS A 41 5.22 -6.62 -23.59
CA HIS A 41 5.30 -6.77 -22.15
C HIS A 41 6.44 -5.92 -21.55
N ILE A 42 6.11 -5.04 -20.61
CA ILE A 42 7.04 -4.04 -20.05
C ILE A 42 8.29 -4.64 -19.37
N GLN A 43 8.21 -5.87 -18.86
CA GLN A 43 9.34 -6.53 -18.20
C GLN A 43 10.29 -7.26 -19.17
N SER A 44 10.20 -7.01 -20.48
CA SER A 44 11.19 -7.47 -21.45
C SER A 44 12.38 -6.50 -21.50
N PRO A 45 13.64 -6.98 -21.40
CA PRO A 45 14.81 -6.13 -21.56
C PRO A 45 14.84 -5.35 -22.89
N ALA A 46 14.29 -5.92 -23.96
CA ALA A 46 14.19 -5.24 -25.25
C ALA A 46 13.21 -4.06 -25.19
N THR A 47 12.06 -4.24 -24.55
CA THR A 47 11.04 -3.20 -24.36
C THR A 47 11.56 -2.07 -23.47
N VAL A 48 12.21 -2.40 -22.34
CA VAL A 48 12.82 -1.38 -21.46
C VAL A 48 13.90 -0.60 -22.21
N ARG A 49 14.77 -1.27 -22.96
CA ARG A 49 15.80 -0.61 -23.78
C ARG A 49 15.18 0.31 -24.84
N HIS A 50 14.14 -0.15 -25.53
CA HIS A 50 13.43 0.64 -26.53
C HIS A 50 12.82 1.91 -25.92
N LEU A 51 12.18 1.79 -24.75
CA LEU A 51 11.63 2.92 -24.00
C LEU A 51 12.71 3.92 -23.57
N ILE A 52 13.85 3.44 -23.06
CA ILE A 52 14.98 4.31 -22.71
C ILE A 52 15.43 5.14 -23.93
N ASN A 53 15.57 4.50 -25.10
CA ASN A 53 15.95 5.19 -26.32
C ASN A 53 14.91 6.24 -26.75
N ILE A 54 13.61 5.89 -26.71
CA ILE A 54 12.53 6.83 -27.03
C ILE A 54 12.56 8.03 -26.09
N ILE A 55 12.64 7.80 -24.78
CA ILE A 55 12.65 8.86 -23.78
C ILE A 55 13.86 9.78 -23.98
N SER A 56 15.03 9.20 -24.23
CA SER A 56 16.26 9.95 -24.49
C SER A 56 16.10 10.84 -25.73
N SER A 57 15.61 10.29 -26.85
CA SER A 57 15.35 11.06 -28.07
C SER A 57 14.32 12.17 -27.85
N ILE A 58 13.27 11.95 -27.06
CA ILE A 58 12.28 13.00 -26.75
C ILE A 58 12.93 14.12 -25.95
N ILE A 59 13.73 13.79 -24.93
CA ILE A 59 14.43 14.79 -24.12
C ILE A 59 15.41 15.57 -24.98
N ASP A 60 16.16 14.92 -25.86
CA ASP A 60 17.08 15.60 -26.78
C ASP A 60 16.37 16.59 -27.72
N ASN A 61 15.13 16.31 -28.11
CA ASN A 61 14.34 17.19 -28.97
C ASN A 61 13.68 18.35 -28.21
N VAL A 62 13.14 18.09 -27.01
CA VAL A 62 12.33 19.06 -26.25
C VAL A 62 13.19 19.90 -25.31
N ASN A 63 14.22 19.29 -24.71
CA ASN A 63 15.10 19.89 -23.69
C ASN A 63 16.55 19.45 -23.93
N TYR A 64 17.12 19.83 -25.08
CA TYR A 64 18.47 19.44 -25.48
C TYR A 64 19.52 19.70 -24.39
N GLY A 65 20.33 18.69 -24.08
CA GLY A 65 21.40 18.76 -23.07
C GLY A 65 20.93 18.54 -21.63
N GLN A 66 19.63 18.34 -21.37
CA GLN A 66 19.13 17.99 -20.05
C GLN A 66 19.43 16.51 -19.73
N PRO A 67 19.92 16.18 -18.51
CA PRO A 67 20.10 14.79 -18.10
C PRO A 67 18.80 13.99 -18.12
N VAL A 68 18.88 12.75 -18.59
CA VAL A 68 17.72 11.85 -18.67
C VAL A 68 17.42 11.25 -17.30
N VAL A 69 16.20 11.47 -16.80
CA VAL A 69 15.68 10.87 -15.57
C VAL A 69 14.45 10.03 -15.89
N ILE A 70 14.45 8.76 -15.48
CA ILE A 70 13.38 7.80 -15.76
C ILE A 70 12.88 7.21 -14.45
N THR A 71 11.59 7.33 -14.16
CA THR A 71 10.96 6.70 -13.00
C THR A 71 10.32 5.37 -13.39
N ALA A 72 10.58 4.32 -12.62
CA ALA A 72 10.11 2.96 -12.91
C ALA A 72 9.70 2.20 -11.64
N ASP A 73 8.76 1.26 -11.77
CA ASP A 73 8.48 0.30 -10.70
C ASP A 73 9.70 -0.62 -10.44
N GLN A 74 9.70 -1.37 -9.34
CA GLN A 74 10.88 -2.14 -8.95
C GLN A 74 11.34 -3.16 -10.03
N PRO A 75 10.47 -3.95 -10.69
CA PRO A 75 10.88 -4.85 -11.77
C PRO A 75 11.52 -4.14 -12.96
N VAL A 76 10.93 -3.03 -13.43
CA VAL A 76 11.48 -2.28 -14.57
C VAL A 76 12.77 -1.55 -14.18
N PHE A 77 12.84 -1.00 -12.95
CA PHE A 77 14.06 -0.43 -12.38
C PHE A 77 15.21 -1.44 -12.39
N ALA A 78 14.94 -2.69 -11.98
CA ALA A 78 15.94 -3.75 -11.96
C ALA A 78 16.49 -4.06 -13.36
N ILE A 79 15.62 -4.09 -14.38
CA ILE A 79 16.03 -4.32 -15.78
C ILE A 79 16.81 -3.12 -16.32
N ALA A 80 16.33 -1.89 -16.06
CA ALA A 80 17.01 -0.68 -16.47
C ALA A 80 18.42 -0.60 -15.86
N LYS A 81 18.58 -0.91 -14.57
CA LYS A 81 19.89 -0.99 -13.92
C LYS A 81 20.81 -2.04 -14.54
N GLN A 82 20.28 -3.20 -14.90
CA GLN A 82 21.05 -4.22 -15.62
C GLN A 82 21.52 -3.72 -16.99
N LEU A 83 20.69 -2.94 -17.69
CA LEU A 83 21.08 -2.32 -18.96
C LEU A 83 22.18 -1.27 -18.75
N GLN A 84 22.10 -0.45 -17.69
CA GLN A 84 23.17 0.50 -17.33
C GLN A 84 24.50 -0.21 -17.09
N TRP A 85 24.47 -1.33 -16.36
CA TRP A 85 25.68 -2.10 -16.06
C TRP A 85 26.22 -2.89 -17.26
N LYS A 86 25.34 -3.38 -18.14
CA LYS A 86 25.73 -4.14 -19.33
C LYS A 86 26.27 -3.27 -20.46
N TYR A 87 25.74 -2.07 -20.62
CA TYR A 87 26.12 -1.13 -21.69
C TYR A 87 26.43 0.26 -21.12
N PRO A 88 27.50 0.40 -20.31
CA PRO A 88 27.84 1.67 -19.68
C PRO A 88 28.11 2.79 -20.70
N ASP A 89 28.63 2.43 -21.88
CA ASP A 89 28.89 3.38 -22.97
C ASP A 89 27.61 3.98 -23.56
N LEU A 90 26.45 3.33 -23.41
CA LEU A 90 25.18 3.82 -23.93
C LEU A 90 24.25 4.33 -22.83
N TYR A 91 24.17 3.59 -21.72
CA TYR A 91 23.15 3.76 -20.68
C TYR A 91 23.74 3.92 -19.28
N GLY A 92 25.05 4.17 -19.17
CA GLY A 92 25.77 4.25 -17.91
C GLY A 92 25.13 5.18 -16.88
N GLU A 93 25.48 4.96 -15.61
CA GLU A 93 24.96 5.76 -14.50
C GLU A 93 25.43 7.22 -14.55
N ASP A 94 26.43 7.54 -15.38
CA ASP A 94 26.93 8.87 -15.75
C ASP A 94 26.09 9.55 -16.85
N LYS A 95 25.26 8.80 -17.58
CA LYS A 95 24.45 9.32 -18.71
C LYS A 95 22.99 9.53 -18.36
N MET A 96 22.44 8.66 -17.50
CA MET A 96 21.03 8.72 -17.12
C MET A 96 20.79 8.20 -15.71
N ILE A 97 19.71 8.67 -15.12
CA ILE A 97 19.29 8.34 -13.77
C ILE A 97 17.99 7.56 -13.84
N ILE A 98 17.99 6.37 -13.24
CA ILE A 98 16.79 5.58 -13.06
C ILE A 98 16.32 5.74 -11.61
N MET A 99 15.10 6.23 -11.42
CA MET A 99 14.42 6.42 -10.16
C MET A 99 13.47 5.24 -9.88
N MET A 100 13.42 4.77 -8.64
CA MET A 100 12.33 3.87 -8.22
C MET A 100 11.06 4.67 -7.98
N GLY A 101 9.92 4.12 -8.40
CA GLY A 101 8.61 4.74 -8.25
C GLY A 101 8.20 4.94 -6.79
N GLY A 102 7.96 6.19 -6.39
CA GLY A 102 7.62 6.57 -5.02
C GLY A 102 6.31 5.95 -4.53
N LEU A 103 5.30 5.80 -5.40
CA LEU A 103 4.04 5.15 -5.06
C LEU A 103 4.26 3.66 -4.73
N HIS A 104 5.06 2.98 -5.56
CA HIS A 104 5.33 1.56 -5.35
C HIS A 104 6.22 1.32 -4.13
N ILE A 105 7.11 2.26 -3.80
CA ILE A 105 7.83 2.24 -2.51
C ILE A 105 6.85 2.44 -1.36
N GLU A 106 5.94 3.42 -1.41
CA GLU A 106 4.90 3.61 -0.38
C GLU A 106 4.10 2.32 -0.17
N MET A 107 3.66 1.67 -1.26
CA MET A 107 2.98 0.38 -1.22
C MET A 107 3.85 -0.72 -0.57
N ALA A 108 5.16 -0.72 -0.80
CA ALA A 108 6.06 -1.66 -0.14
C ALA A 108 6.15 -1.41 1.37
N ILE A 109 6.17 -0.14 1.80
CA ILE A 109 6.12 0.26 3.22
C ILE A 109 4.79 -0.19 3.85
N GLU A 110 3.66 0.07 3.20
CA GLU A 110 2.34 -0.36 3.69
C GLU A 110 2.24 -1.88 3.83
N ASN A 111 2.76 -2.65 2.86
CA ASN A 111 2.80 -4.11 2.96
C ASN A 111 3.73 -4.60 4.08
N MET A 112 4.83 -3.89 4.32
CA MET A 112 5.75 -4.18 5.42
C MET A 112 5.07 -3.95 6.77
N ILE A 113 4.41 -2.82 6.97
CA ILE A 113 3.63 -2.53 8.18
C ILE A 113 2.47 -3.55 8.32
N GLY A 114 1.79 -3.87 7.22
CA GLY A 114 0.73 -4.87 7.20
C GLY A 114 1.20 -6.27 7.62
N LYS A 115 2.42 -6.67 7.24
CA LYS A 115 3.07 -7.90 7.76
C LYS A 115 3.34 -7.80 9.25
N TRP A 116 3.89 -6.67 9.72
CA TRP A 116 4.19 -6.42 11.13
C TRP A 116 2.93 -6.53 12.02
N LEU A 117 1.84 -5.92 11.58
CA LEU A 117 0.56 -5.88 12.29
C LEU A 117 -0.33 -7.11 12.04
N SER A 118 0.12 -8.05 11.22
CA SER A 118 -0.70 -9.21 10.87
C SER A 118 -0.95 -10.07 12.10
N GLY A 119 -2.22 -10.21 12.47
CA GLY A 119 -2.64 -11.04 13.59
C GLY A 119 -2.65 -10.36 14.97
N SER A 120 -2.30 -9.08 15.07
CA SER A 120 -2.31 -8.35 16.36
C SER A 120 -3.72 -7.90 16.81
N GLY A 121 -4.78 -8.28 16.09
CA GLY A 121 -6.13 -7.71 16.26
C GLY A 121 -6.37 -6.41 15.47
N TRP A 122 -5.38 -5.97 14.68
CA TRP A 122 -5.43 -4.71 13.95
C TRP A 122 -6.59 -4.56 12.96
N THR A 123 -6.97 -5.64 12.28
CA THR A 123 -8.12 -5.66 11.37
C THR A 123 -9.43 -5.40 12.11
N GLU A 124 -9.58 -6.00 13.28
CA GLU A 124 -10.78 -5.86 14.11
C GLU A 124 -10.87 -4.43 14.66
N LEU A 125 -9.72 -3.87 15.07
CA LEU A 125 -9.62 -2.48 15.50
C LEU A 125 -10.22 -1.53 14.45
N PHE A 126 -9.79 -1.61 13.19
CA PHE A 126 -10.30 -0.74 12.12
C PHE A 126 -11.80 -0.91 11.84
N PHE A 127 -12.32 -2.13 12.03
CA PHE A 127 -13.75 -2.40 11.90
C PHE A 127 -14.54 -1.78 13.06
N LYS A 128 -14.13 -2.04 14.30
CA LYS A 128 -14.80 -1.57 15.53
C LYS A 128 -14.77 -0.06 15.68
N THR A 129 -13.73 0.59 15.14
CA THR A 129 -13.61 2.05 15.16
C THR A 129 -14.26 2.73 13.95
N GLU A 130 -14.97 1.97 13.10
CA GLU A 130 -15.68 2.45 11.90
C GLU A 130 -14.77 3.11 10.85
N ILE A 131 -13.46 2.85 10.88
CA ILE A 131 -12.52 3.37 9.88
C ILE A 131 -12.72 2.65 8.54
N ALA A 132 -13.04 1.35 8.60
CA ALA A 132 -13.41 0.55 7.45
C ALA A 132 -14.52 -0.44 7.80
N SER A 133 -15.29 -0.86 6.79
CA SER A 133 -16.22 -1.97 6.93
C SER A 133 -15.47 -3.30 7.06
N SER A 134 -16.12 -4.33 7.61
CA SER A 134 -15.52 -5.66 7.82
C SER A 134 -14.85 -6.25 6.57
N GLY A 135 -15.51 -6.16 5.41
CA GLY A 135 -14.96 -6.63 4.12
C GLY A 135 -13.77 -5.80 3.59
N ARG A 136 -13.54 -4.60 4.13
CA ARG A 136 -12.46 -3.69 3.71
C ARG A 136 -11.31 -3.62 4.71
N SER A 137 -11.52 -3.93 5.99
CA SER A 137 -10.46 -3.84 7.00
C SER A 137 -9.26 -4.74 6.67
N GLU A 138 -9.47 -5.95 6.14
CA GLU A 138 -8.37 -6.83 5.71
C GLU A 138 -7.54 -6.23 4.56
N THR A 139 -8.17 -5.38 3.74
CA THR A 139 -7.48 -4.73 2.63
C THR A 139 -6.58 -3.59 3.08
N LEU A 140 -6.75 -3.08 4.30
CA LEU A 140 -5.89 -2.05 4.88
C LEU A 140 -4.54 -2.60 5.39
N LEU A 141 -4.44 -3.92 5.61
CA LEU A 141 -3.16 -4.60 5.82
C LEU A 141 -2.43 -4.93 4.50
N LYS A 142 -2.98 -4.49 3.36
CA LYS A 142 -2.44 -4.69 2.03
C LYS A 142 -2.33 -3.35 1.32
N SER A 143 -1.38 -3.21 0.41
CA SER A 143 -1.20 -1.99 -0.37
C SER A 143 -2.21 -1.83 -1.54
N SER A 144 -3.39 -2.45 -1.46
CA SER A 144 -4.38 -2.43 -2.56
C SER A 144 -5.10 -1.08 -2.68
N HIS A 145 -5.13 -0.30 -1.60
CA HIS A 145 -5.81 1.00 -1.53
C HIS A 145 -4.97 2.03 -0.78
N VAL A 146 -3.82 2.41 -1.35
CA VAL A 146 -2.80 3.29 -0.73
C VAL A 146 -3.39 4.45 0.07
N LYS A 147 -4.25 5.30 -0.54
CA LYS A 147 -4.83 6.46 0.18
C LYS A 147 -5.62 6.08 1.45
N ARG A 148 -6.34 4.96 1.42
CA ARG A 148 -7.14 4.49 2.57
C ARG A 148 -6.26 3.83 3.62
N THR A 149 -5.30 3.04 3.19
CA THR A 149 -4.32 2.39 4.06
C THR A 149 -3.49 3.43 4.80
N ARG A 150 -2.95 4.44 4.09
CA ARG A 150 -2.30 5.60 4.70
C ARG A 150 -3.18 6.29 5.75
N TYR A 151 -4.43 6.64 5.43
CA TYR A 151 -5.33 7.27 6.39
C TYR A 151 -5.54 6.42 7.66
N ALA A 152 -5.64 5.10 7.50
CA ALA A 152 -5.78 4.19 8.63
C ALA A 152 -4.54 4.21 9.53
N HIS A 153 -3.34 4.27 8.95
CA HIS A 153 -2.08 4.44 9.69
C HIS A 153 -1.91 5.84 10.30
N GLU A 154 -2.45 6.90 9.68
CA GLU A 154 -2.48 8.25 10.28
C GLU A 154 -3.31 8.27 11.57
N VAL A 155 -4.48 7.65 11.56
CA VAL A 155 -5.32 7.53 12.76
C VAL A 155 -4.64 6.64 13.82
N SER A 156 -4.06 5.53 13.38
CA SER A 156 -3.31 4.59 14.22
C SER A 156 -2.20 5.25 15.02
N ILE A 157 -1.25 5.91 14.34
CA ILE A 157 -0.08 6.47 15.00
C ILE A 157 -0.48 7.55 15.98
N ALA A 158 -1.51 8.34 15.66
CA ALA A 158 -2.06 9.34 16.57
C ALA A 158 -2.65 8.70 17.83
N ALA A 159 -3.44 7.64 17.69
CA ALA A 159 -4.00 6.91 18.81
C ALA A 159 -2.90 6.27 19.68
N LEU A 160 -1.96 5.55 19.08
CA LEU A 160 -0.82 4.93 19.77
C LEU A 160 0.05 5.97 20.49
N TYR A 161 0.30 7.13 19.86
CA TYR A 161 1.04 8.22 20.47
C TYR A 161 0.33 8.79 21.71
N ILE A 162 -1.00 8.97 21.65
CA ILE A 162 -1.82 9.38 22.79
C ILE A 162 -1.73 8.35 23.91
N LEU A 163 -1.90 7.06 23.61
CA LEU A 163 -1.85 5.97 24.59
C LEU A 163 -0.48 5.89 25.27
N ARG A 164 0.61 5.93 24.50
CA ARG A 164 1.98 5.93 25.03
C ARG A 164 2.23 7.12 25.96
N ASN A 165 1.82 8.31 25.55
CA ASN A 165 2.01 9.51 26.38
C ASN A 165 1.14 9.51 27.64
N ASN A 166 -0.05 8.90 27.60
CA ASN A 166 -0.86 8.70 28.80
C ASN A 166 -0.14 7.76 29.78
N ALA A 167 0.39 6.62 29.31
CA ALA A 167 1.17 5.71 30.14
C ALA A 167 2.44 6.37 30.71
N TYR A 168 3.14 7.20 29.92
CA TYR A 168 4.29 7.95 30.39
C TYR A 168 3.93 8.96 31.49
N ARG A 169 2.82 9.70 31.34
CA ARG A 169 2.35 10.63 32.40
C ARG A 169 2.01 9.91 33.69
N ASP A 170 1.49 8.68 33.61
CA ASP A 170 1.24 7.87 34.80
C ASP A 170 2.55 7.41 35.46
N ASN A 171 3.58 7.04 34.68
CA ASN A 171 4.93 6.78 35.18
C ASN A 171 5.58 8.02 35.81
N GLN A 172 5.33 9.22 35.28
CA GLN A 172 5.85 10.47 35.85
C GLN A 172 5.33 10.76 37.27
N LYS A 173 4.22 10.14 37.69
CA LYS A 173 3.72 10.25 39.07
C LYS A 173 4.60 9.50 40.06
N THR A 174 5.36 8.51 39.60
CA THR A 174 6.20 7.64 40.45
C THR A 174 7.70 7.85 40.23
N ALA A 175 8.13 8.19 39.01
CA ALA A 175 9.54 8.42 38.68
C ALA A 175 9.71 9.60 37.71
N VAL A 176 10.66 10.48 38.01
CA VAL A 176 11.03 11.59 37.12
C VAL A 176 12.17 11.12 36.20
N GLU A 177 11.83 10.76 34.98
CA GLU A 177 12.77 10.43 33.90
C GLU A 177 12.29 11.05 32.59
N SER A 178 13.14 11.15 31.56
CA SER A 178 12.75 11.67 30.23
C SER A 178 11.94 10.63 29.44
N LEU A 179 11.15 11.09 28.45
CA LEU A 179 10.35 10.20 27.62
C LEU A 179 11.22 9.20 26.87
N GLU A 180 12.35 9.66 26.33
CA GLU A 180 13.30 8.85 25.57
C GLU A 180 13.91 7.77 26.46
N THR A 181 14.29 8.12 27.68
CA THR A 181 14.87 7.20 28.66
C THR A 181 13.85 6.14 29.08
N TRP A 182 12.62 6.57 29.37
CA TRP A 182 11.51 5.68 29.71
C TRP A 182 11.18 4.73 28.56
N VAL A 183 11.02 5.24 27.33
CA VAL A 183 10.75 4.43 26.14
C VAL A 183 11.86 3.39 25.94
N ALA A 184 13.13 3.80 26.00
CA ALA A 184 14.26 2.88 25.81
C ALA A 184 14.31 1.78 26.88
N ARG A 185 14.01 2.12 28.13
CA ARG A 185 13.92 1.17 29.23
C ARG A 185 12.76 0.20 29.05
N ARG A 186 11.55 0.71 28.79
CA ARG A 186 10.33 -0.11 28.59
C ARG A 186 10.42 -1.03 27.38
N CYS A 187 11.09 -0.61 26.30
CA CYS A 187 11.36 -1.47 25.14
C CYS A 187 12.23 -2.70 25.48
N LYS A 188 13.09 -2.61 26.51
CA LYS A 188 13.91 -3.74 26.99
C LYS A 188 13.14 -4.62 27.97
N GLU A 189 12.25 -4.04 28.76
CA GLU A 189 11.49 -4.73 29.81
C GLU A 189 10.24 -5.46 29.30
N SER A 190 9.57 -4.93 28.26
CA SER A 190 8.26 -5.43 27.79
C SER A 190 8.24 -5.63 26.27
N ALA A 191 7.97 -6.87 25.86
CA ALA A 191 7.78 -7.22 24.45
C ALA A 191 6.54 -6.53 23.85
N GLN A 192 5.47 -6.37 24.65
CA GLN A 192 4.27 -5.62 24.24
C GLN A 192 4.63 -4.16 23.95
N PHE A 193 5.37 -3.53 24.85
CA PHE A 193 5.80 -2.14 24.67
C PHE A 193 6.67 -1.98 23.44
N LEU A 194 7.67 -2.86 23.27
CA LEU A 194 8.54 -2.84 22.10
C LEU A 194 7.73 -3.00 20.81
N PHE A 195 6.74 -3.91 20.78
CA PHE A 195 5.93 -4.14 19.59
C PHE A 195 5.19 -2.86 19.16
N TRP A 196 4.46 -2.22 20.07
CA TRP A 196 3.69 -1.01 19.76
C TRP A 196 4.57 0.21 19.54
N GLN A 197 5.69 0.32 20.23
CA GLN A 197 6.67 1.38 19.96
C GLN A 197 7.31 1.20 18.58
N THR A 198 7.58 -0.04 18.15
CA THR A 198 8.04 -0.34 16.79
C THR A 198 6.96 0.00 15.77
N THR A 199 5.69 -0.29 16.04
CA THR A 199 4.57 0.15 15.20
C THR A 199 4.58 1.67 15.00
N ILE A 200 4.73 2.46 16.08
CA ILE A 200 4.85 3.93 15.99
C ILE A 200 6.02 4.34 15.08
N ILE A 201 7.18 3.67 15.20
CA ILE A 201 8.36 3.96 14.37
C ILE A 201 8.07 3.66 12.89
N LEU A 202 7.51 2.49 12.59
CA LEU A 202 7.22 2.07 11.22
C LEU A 202 6.17 2.95 10.54
N GLU A 203 5.09 3.28 11.24
CA GLU A 203 4.08 4.22 10.74
C GLU A 203 4.66 5.63 10.59
N GLY A 204 5.57 6.03 11.48
CA GLY A 204 6.31 7.29 11.38
C GLY A 204 7.18 7.36 10.11
N ILE A 205 7.88 6.27 9.77
CA ILE A 205 8.65 6.15 8.52
C ILE A 205 7.72 6.31 7.31
N LEU A 206 6.54 5.65 7.31
CA LEU A 206 5.55 5.80 6.24
C LEU A 206 5.13 7.26 6.07
N LEU A 207 4.72 7.94 7.15
CA LEU A 207 4.23 9.31 7.07
C LEU A 207 5.33 10.29 6.69
N ASN A 208 6.54 10.15 7.22
CA ASN A 208 7.66 11.01 6.82
C ASN A 208 8.11 10.75 5.38
N PHE A 209 8.05 9.50 4.89
CA PHE A 209 8.27 9.19 3.49
C PHE A 209 7.22 9.89 2.60
N VAL A 210 5.94 9.80 2.94
CA VAL A 210 4.88 10.53 2.23
C VAL A 210 5.12 12.04 2.31
N ARG A 211 5.47 12.58 3.48
CA ARG A 211 5.81 14.00 3.68
C ARG A 211 6.89 14.45 2.71
N SER A 212 7.97 13.67 2.58
CA SER A 212 9.09 13.99 1.69
C SER A 212 8.65 14.17 0.24
N ILE A 213 7.73 13.33 -0.24
CA ILE A 213 7.17 13.45 -1.59
C ILE A 213 6.22 14.65 -1.67
N ARG A 214 5.31 14.82 -0.71
CA ARG A 214 4.29 15.90 -0.73
C ARG A 214 4.86 17.30 -0.62
N THR A 215 5.99 17.41 0.06
CA THR A 215 6.74 18.67 0.25
C THR A 215 7.91 18.81 -0.71
N SER A 216 8.18 17.81 -1.55
CA SER A 216 9.30 17.79 -2.48
C SER A 216 10.65 17.96 -1.77
N ASP A 217 10.80 17.40 -0.56
CA ASP A 217 12.03 17.42 0.24
C ASP A 217 12.90 16.20 -0.11
N PHE A 218 13.93 16.43 -0.92
CA PHE A 218 14.81 15.38 -1.40
C PHE A 218 15.70 14.79 -0.29
N CYS A 219 16.16 15.62 0.65
CA CYS A 219 16.99 15.16 1.76
C CYS A 219 16.21 14.21 2.67
N LEU A 220 14.99 14.60 3.05
CA LEU A 220 14.09 13.75 3.81
C LEU A 220 13.74 12.48 3.05
N PHE A 221 13.53 12.56 1.73
CA PHE A 221 13.25 11.39 0.89
C PHE A 221 14.38 10.36 0.98
N VAL A 222 15.64 10.79 0.78
CA VAL A 222 16.81 9.90 0.90
C VAL A 222 16.93 9.34 2.32
N GLN A 223 16.79 10.16 3.36
CA GLN A 223 16.86 9.72 4.74
C GLN A 223 15.83 8.64 5.07
N MET A 224 14.58 8.82 4.64
CA MET A 224 13.51 7.85 4.89
C MET A 224 13.75 6.52 4.17
N LEU A 225 14.37 6.54 2.97
CA LEU A 225 14.77 5.31 2.30
C LEU A 225 15.84 4.55 3.10
N GLU A 226 16.77 5.26 3.74
CA GLU A 226 17.79 4.63 4.59
C GLU A 226 17.20 4.02 5.86
N GLU A 227 16.28 4.72 6.51
CA GLU A 227 15.57 4.22 7.70
C GLU A 227 14.65 3.05 7.36
N LEU A 228 14.02 3.06 6.18
CA LEU A 228 13.19 1.96 5.68
C LEU A 228 13.99 0.69 5.38
N CYS A 229 15.20 0.84 4.82
CA CYS A 229 15.93 -0.26 4.22
C CYS A 229 16.13 -1.48 5.15
N PRO A 230 16.58 -1.33 6.41
CA PRO A 230 16.73 -2.45 7.34
C PRO A 230 15.42 -3.24 7.57
N TRP A 231 14.28 -2.55 7.63
CA TRP A 231 12.99 -3.19 7.88
C TRP A 231 12.51 -4.06 6.72
N LEU A 232 12.88 -3.71 5.49
CA LEU A 232 12.60 -4.55 4.32
C LEU A 232 13.33 -5.90 4.41
N PHE A 233 14.58 -5.90 4.87
CA PHE A 233 15.33 -7.13 5.14
C PHE A 233 14.68 -7.90 6.29
N ALA A 234 14.38 -7.22 7.40
CA ALA A 234 13.76 -7.82 8.58
C ALA A 234 12.49 -8.62 8.26
N LEU A 235 11.61 -8.06 7.42
CA LEU A 235 10.29 -8.63 7.11
C LEU A 235 10.24 -9.40 5.78
N ASP A 236 11.41 -9.79 5.25
CA ASP A 236 11.56 -10.60 4.04
C ASP A 236 10.87 -10.00 2.80
N LEU A 237 10.94 -8.67 2.61
CA LEU A 237 10.54 -8.00 1.38
C LEU A 237 11.69 -8.07 0.36
N ILE A 238 12.04 -9.29 -0.06
CA ILE A 238 13.28 -9.64 -0.78
C ILE A 238 13.51 -8.78 -2.03
N HIS A 239 12.45 -8.52 -2.82
CA HIS A 239 12.57 -7.76 -4.06
C HIS A 239 13.04 -6.32 -3.81
N TYR A 240 12.43 -5.63 -2.83
CA TYR A 240 12.83 -4.28 -2.45
C TYR A 240 14.13 -4.29 -1.62
N SER A 241 14.33 -5.27 -0.74
CA SER A 241 15.55 -5.41 0.06
C SER A 241 16.81 -5.45 -0.81
N ARG A 242 16.73 -6.09 -1.98
CA ARG A 242 17.86 -6.20 -2.91
C ARG A 242 18.16 -4.91 -3.66
N TRP A 243 17.14 -4.25 -4.18
CA TRP A 243 17.29 -3.12 -5.11
C TRP A 243 17.29 -1.76 -4.43
N LEU A 244 16.69 -1.63 -3.24
CA LEU A 244 16.69 -0.37 -2.50
C LEU A 244 18.10 0.08 -2.08
N PRO A 245 19.03 -0.79 -1.61
CA PRO A 245 20.41 -0.37 -1.35
C PRO A 245 21.13 0.17 -2.58
N VAL A 246 20.86 -0.41 -3.77
CA VAL A 246 21.41 0.07 -5.05
C VAL A 246 20.85 1.45 -5.38
N PHE A 247 19.54 1.63 -5.18
CA PHE A 247 18.88 2.91 -5.41
C PHE A 247 19.42 4.01 -4.48
N ILE A 248 19.49 3.74 -3.17
CA ILE A 248 20.04 4.67 -2.17
C ILE A 248 21.48 5.07 -2.51
N LYS A 249 22.33 4.10 -2.88
CA LYS A 249 23.71 4.36 -3.30
C LYS A 249 23.75 5.33 -4.48
N GLY A 250 22.95 5.08 -5.52
CA GLY A 250 22.85 5.96 -6.69
C GLY A 250 22.39 7.38 -6.34
N LEU A 251 21.39 7.53 -5.46
CA LEU A 251 20.94 8.85 -4.99
C LEU A 251 22.03 9.62 -4.22
N LYS A 252 22.81 8.93 -3.39
CA LYS A 252 23.91 9.53 -2.63
C LYS A 252 25.10 9.95 -3.48
N GLU A 253 25.26 9.34 -4.65
CA GLU A 253 26.34 9.64 -5.60
C GLU A 253 25.95 10.75 -6.59
N LEU A 254 24.68 11.20 -6.61
CA LEU A 254 24.21 12.30 -7.46
C LEU A 254 25.01 13.60 -7.31
N PRO A 255 25.41 14.06 -6.11
CA PRO A 255 26.20 15.30 -5.98
C PRO A 255 27.52 15.27 -6.76
N VAL A 256 28.09 14.07 -6.94
CA VAL A 256 29.38 13.89 -7.62
C VAL A 256 29.17 13.58 -9.11
N ARG A 257 28.24 12.68 -9.45
CA ARG A 257 28.04 12.24 -10.84
C ARG A 257 27.15 13.16 -11.66
N HIS A 258 26.12 13.71 -11.03
CA HIS A 258 25.06 14.51 -11.67
C HIS A 258 24.73 15.75 -10.82
N PRO A 259 25.69 16.68 -10.62
CA PRO A 259 25.51 17.83 -9.73
C PRO A 259 24.32 18.70 -10.14
N GLN A 260 24.07 18.84 -11.44
CA GLN A 260 22.93 19.59 -11.98
C GLN A 260 21.59 18.93 -11.62
N VAL A 261 21.50 17.60 -11.68
CA VAL A 261 20.28 16.87 -11.29
C VAL A 261 20.09 16.90 -9.79
N TYR A 262 21.18 16.79 -9.02
CA TYR A 262 21.12 16.95 -7.58
C TYR A 262 20.58 18.33 -7.19
N GLU A 263 21.05 19.41 -7.82
CA GLU A 263 20.53 20.76 -7.60
C GLU A 263 19.03 20.87 -7.96
N ALA A 264 18.62 20.28 -9.08
CA ALA A 264 17.21 20.23 -9.46
C ALA A 264 16.35 19.45 -8.46
N PHE A 265 16.86 18.33 -7.94
CA PHE A 265 16.17 17.53 -6.92
C PHE A 265 16.06 18.27 -5.59
N GLN A 266 17.09 19.01 -5.18
CA GLN A 266 17.05 19.90 -4.02
C GLN A 266 15.99 21.00 -4.16
N LYS A 267 15.70 21.45 -5.39
CA LYS A 267 14.61 22.40 -5.70
C LYS A 267 13.22 21.73 -5.75
N GLY A 268 13.15 20.40 -5.62
CA GLY A 268 11.92 19.62 -5.60
C GLY A 268 11.53 18.96 -6.92
N HIS A 269 12.36 19.05 -7.96
CA HIS A 269 12.07 18.53 -9.31
C HIS A 269 12.16 17.00 -9.46
N PHE A 270 12.27 16.25 -8.35
CA PHE A 270 12.09 14.79 -8.34
C PHE A 270 10.63 14.36 -8.11
N THR A 271 9.73 15.35 -7.95
CA THR A 271 8.30 15.15 -7.75
C THR A 271 7.51 16.04 -8.72
N SER A 272 6.26 15.66 -8.93
CA SER A 272 5.37 16.32 -9.88
C SER A 272 4.12 16.87 -9.18
N ARG A 273 3.55 17.95 -9.71
CA ARG A 273 2.31 18.57 -9.20
C ARG A 273 1.27 18.70 -10.28
N LYS A 274 0.05 18.23 -10.02
CA LYS A 274 -1.10 18.44 -10.91
C LYS A 274 -1.94 19.67 -10.57
N THR A 275 -1.86 20.15 -9.33
CA THR A 275 -2.68 21.24 -8.83
C THR A 275 -1.84 22.24 -8.04
N ASN A 276 -2.38 23.44 -7.88
CA ASN A 276 -1.79 24.49 -7.04
C ASN A 276 -2.10 24.32 -5.55
N ALA A 277 -2.71 23.20 -5.14
CA ALA A 277 -3.01 22.96 -3.73
C ALA A 277 -1.72 22.74 -2.93
N ASP A 278 -1.73 23.15 -1.66
CA ASP A 278 -0.61 22.89 -0.77
C ASP A 278 -0.53 21.39 -0.44
N PHE A 279 0.69 20.90 -0.14
CA PHE A 279 0.95 19.49 0.16
C PHE A 279 0.47 18.48 -0.91
N SER A 280 0.47 18.89 -2.19
CA SER A 280 -0.16 18.14 -3.29
C SER A 280 0.81 17.41 -4.23
N ALA A 281 2.13 17.58 -4.05
CA ALA A 281 3.13 16.91 -4.89
C ALA A 281 2.98 15.38 -4.82
N ILE A 282 3.34 14.70 -5.90
CA ILE A 282 3.25 13.24 -6.06
C ILE A 282 4.47 12.74 -6.82
N SER A 283 4.79 11.46 -6.67
CA SER A 283 5.83 10.82 -7.48
C SER A 283 5.35 10.60 -8.92
N ASP A 284 6.28 10.48 -9.85
CA ASP A 284 5.96 10.37 -11.29
C ASP A 284 5.18 9.09 -11.64
N ASP A 285 5.45 7.98 -10.94
CA ASP A 285 4.68 6.75 -11.12
C ASP A 285 3.23 6.90 -10.63
N GLN A 286 3.00 7.69 -9.58
CA GLN A 286 1.66 8.06 -9.13
C GLN A 286 0.96 9.00 -10.14
N LEU A 287 1.69 9.95 -10.71
CA LEU A 287 1.19 10.82 -11.77
C LEU A 287 0.76 9.99 -12.98
N HIS A 288 1.61 9.06 -13.41
CA HIS A 288 1.35 8.15 -14.52
C HIS A 288 0.09 7.30 -14.27
N GLU A 289 -0.09 6.71 -13.08
CA GLU A 289 -1.28 5.93 -12.75
C GLU A 289 -2.56 6.80 -12.77
N GLN A 290 -2.49 8.05 -12.30
CA GLN A 290 -3.62 8.98 -12.37
C GLN A 290 -3.97 9.36 -13.80
N ASN A 291 -2.98 9.59 -14.66
CA ASN A 291 -3.22 9.90 -16.08
C ASN A 291 -3.83 8.70 -16.79
N ASN A 292 -3.32 7.50 -16.56
CA ASN A 292 -3.90 6.28 -17.09
C ASN A 292 -5.36 6.11 -16.67
N LYS A 293 -5.70 6.45 -15.42
CA LYS A 293 -7.08 6.36 -14.92
C LYS A 293 -8.03 7.30 -15.68
N LEU A 294 -7.59 8.50 -16.06
CA LEU A 294 -8.41 9.45 -16.83
C LEU A 294 -8.81 8.87 -18.19
N ILE A 295 -7.87 8.19 -18.86
CA ILE A 295 -8.12 7.62 -20.19
C ILE A 295 -8.89 6.30 -20.11
N LYS A 296 -8.66 5.46 -19.09
CA LYS A 296 -9.27 4.12 -18.96
C LYS A 296 -10.82 4.09 -18.91
N GLY A 297 -11.50 5.18 -18.54
CA GLY A 297 -12.97 5.24 -18.44
C GLY A 297 -13.59 4.21 -17.47
N CYS A 298 -14.92 4.09 -17.43
CA CYS A 298 -15.64 3.20 -16.50
C CYS A 298 -15.50 1.70 -16.79
N SER A 299 -15.11 1.32 -18.02
CA SER A 299 -15.12 -0.08 -18.48
C SER A 299 -13.78 -0.81 -18.35
N GLY A 300 -12.73 -0.13 -17.86
CA GLY A 300 -11.39 -0.68 -17.75
C GLY A 300 -10.69 -0.90 -19.10
N ALA A 301 -9.36 -1.05 -19.08
CA ALA A 301 -8.55 -1.18 -20.30
C ALA A 301 -8.82 -2.51 -21.06
N ILE A 302 -9.21 -3.57 -20.35
CA ILE A 302 -9.24 -4.94 -20.88
C ILE A 302 -10.22 -5.10 -22.04
N ASN A 303 -11.40 -4.46 -21.97
CA ASN A 303 -12.40 -4.58 -23.04
C ASN A 303 -12.07 -3.73 -24.27
N ASN A 304 -11.15 -2.77 -24.17
CA ASN A 304 -10.76 -1.89 -25.27
C ASN A 304 -9.50 -2.39 -26.03
N LEU A 305 -8.73 -3.31 -25.44
CA LEU A 305 -7.49 -3.83 -26.04
C LEU A 305 -7.70 -4.75 -27.25
N HIS A 306 -8.91 -5.25 -27.47
CA HIS A 306 -9.24 -6.17 -28.56
C HIS A 306 -9.68 -5.46 -29.86
N ASN A 307 -9.84 -4.14 -29.84
CA ASN A 307 -10.20 -3.35 -31.01
C ASN A 307 -9.09 -2.33 -31.28
N ASN A 308 -8.30 -2.56 -32.35
CA ASN A 308 -7.18 -1.70 -32.72
C ASN A 308 -7.59 -0.24 -32.97
N ASP A 309 -8.77 0.02 -33.53
CA ASP A 309 -9.24 1.39 -33.77
C ASP A 309 -9.67 2.08 -32.47
N ALA A 310 -10.29 1.33 -31.54
CA ALA A 310 -10.62 1.84 -30.22
C ALA A 310 -9.35 2.11 -29.39
N LEU A 311 -8.36 1.22 -29.51
CA LEU A 311 -7.06 1.35 -28.86
C LEU A 311 -6.27 2.54 -29.41
N LEU A 312 -6.26 2.75 -30.72
CA LEU A 312 -5.57 3.87 -31.37
C LEU A 312 -6.25 5.22 -31.04
N LYS A 313 -7.59 5.27 -31.02
CA LYS A 313 -8.34 6.42 -30.50
C LYS A 313 -8.02 6.68 -29.03
N TRP A 314 -7.93 5.62 -28.22
CA TRP A 314 -7.57 5.71 -26.81
C TRP A 314 -6.14 6.21 -26.60
N MET A 315 -5.18 5.78 -27.42
CA MET A 315 -3.77 6.14 -27.35
C MET A 315 -3.49 7.57 -27.83
N VAL A 316 -4.16 8.02 -28.90
CA VAL A 316 -3.85 9.31 -29.55
C VAL A 316 -4.84 10.39 -29.14
N ALA A 317 -6.14 10.14 -29.26
CA ALA A 317 -7.17 11.14 -28.96
C ALA A 317 -7.50 11.23 -27.47
N GLY A 318 -7.41 10.12 -26.73
CA GLY A 318 -7.74 10.05 -25.31
C GLY A 318 -6.99 11.06 -24.43
N PRO A 319 -5.64 11.10 -24.44
CA PRO A 319 -4.88 12.10 -23.68
C PRO A 319 -5.25 13.53 -24.06
N GLU A 320 -5.41 13.80 -25.36
CA GLU A 320 -5.64 15.13 -25.90
C GLU A 320 -7.06 15.64 -25.62
N ILE A 321 -8.07 14.76 -25.68
CA ILE A 321 -9.44 15.06 -25.24
C ILE A 321 -9.45 15.32 -23.74
N SER A 322 -8.74 14.51 -22.93
CA SER A 322 -8.64 14.74 -21.49
C SER A 322 -7.98 16.09 -21.16
N ARG A 323 -6.98 16.50 -21.96
CA ARG A 323 -6.35 17.82 -21.85
C ARG A 323 -7.34 18.92 -22.20
N MET A 324 -8.04 18.83 -23.32
CA MET A 324 -9.03 19.83 -23.74
C MET A 324 -10.17 19.99 -22.71
N ILE A 325 -10.68 18.89 -22.15
CA ILE A 325 -11.70 18.93 -21.09
C ILE A 325 -11.14 19.65 -19.85
N HIS A 326 -9.91 19.31 -19.44
CA HIS A 326 -9.27 19.95 -18.30
C HIS A 326 -9.09 21.46 -18.52
N ASP A 327 -8.57 21.86 -19.68
CA ASP A 327 -8.37 23.26 -20.04
C ASP A 327 -9.70 24.02 -20.07
N TYR A 328 -10.77 23.40 -20.61
CA TYR A 328 -12.12 23.95 -20.60
C TYR A 328 -12.66 24.16 -19.18
N ASP A 329 -12.48 23.18 -18.28
CA ASP A 329 -12.87 23.28 -16.87
C ASP A 329 -12.11 24.38 -16.11
N GLN A 330 -10.92 24.79 -16.59
CA GLN A 330 -10.16 25.91 -16.03
C GLN A 330 -10.57 27.28 -16.59
N ILE A 331 -11.37 27.35 -17.67
CA ILE A 331 -11.86 28.62 -18.20
C ILE A 331 -12.83 29.21 -17.16
N PRO A 332 -12.53 30.36 -16.55
CA PRO A 332 -13.46 30.99 -15.63
C PRO A 332 -14.71 31.35 -16.43
N VAL A 333 -15.84 30.73 -16.09
CA VAL A 333 -17.13 31.17 -16.62
C VAL A 333 -17.31 32.61 -16.14
N HIS A 334 -17.22 33.56 -17.07
CA HIS A 334 -17.57 34.96 -16.83
C HIS A 334 -18.92 34.98 -16.12
N ASN A 335 -18.92 35.48 -14.87
CA ASN A 335 -20.05 35.52 -13.92
C ASN A 335 -20.17 34.28 -13.01
N LEU A 336 -19.39 34.23 -11.93
CA LEU A 336 -19.87 34.22 -10.53
C LEU A 336 -18.70 33.88 -9.59
N SER A 337 -18.25 34.90 -8.87
CA SER A 337 -17.17 34.92 -7.87
C SER A 337 -15.73 34.97 -8.41
N ASN A 338 -15.04 36.07 -8.08
CA ASN A 338 -13.58 36.15 -7.95
C ASN A 338 -13.12 35.19 -6.84
N LYS A 339 -13.33 33.87 -7.02
CA LYS A 339 -12.78 32.88 -6.11
C LYS A 339 -11.28 32.84 -6.37
N VAL A 340 -10.52 33.45 -5.46
CA VAL A 340 -9.10 33.15 -5.27
C VAL A 340 -8.95 31.62 -5.38
N PRO A 341 -8.03 31.10 -6.21
CA PRO A 341 -7.86 29.66 -6.38
C PRO A 341 -7.70 29.04 -5.00
N ASN A 342 -8.61 28.13 -4.64
CA ASN A 342 -8.63 27.53 -3.31
C ASN A 342 -7.42 26.60 -3.18
N ARG A 343 -6.33 27.10 -2.59
CA ARG A 343 -5.09 26.34 -2.32
C ARG A 343 -5.24 25.36 -1.16
N CYS A 344 -6.35 25.46 -0.43
CA CYS A 344 -6.62 24.66 0.75
C CYS A 344 -6.70 23.17 0.40
N HIS A 345 -5.93 22.37 1.12
CA HIS A 345 -5.97 20.92 0.97
C HIS A 345 -7.36 20.40 1.39
N HIS A 346 -7.89 19.39 0.69
CA HIS A 346 -9.24 18.86 0.93
C HIS A 346 -9.46 18.36 2.38
N GLU A 347 -8.40 17.92 3.04
CA GLU A 347 -8.44 17.49 4.44
C GLU A 347 -8.56 18.65 5.43
N CYS A 348 -8.31 19.90 5.04
CA CYS A 348 -8.50 21.06 5.91
C CYS A 348 -9.98 21.42 6.13
N SER A 349 -10.91 20.68 5.51
CA SER A 349 -12.34 20.87 5.73
C SER A 349 -12.74 20.47 7.16
N ALA A 350 -13.63 21.27 7.77
CA ALA A 350 -14.11 21.02 9.13
C ALA A 350 -14.77 19.64 9.31
N SER A 351 -15.41 19.12 8.25
CA SER A 351 -16.00 17.78 8.23
C SER A 351 -14.95 16.68 8.27
N PHE A 352 -13.83 16.86 7.55
CA PHE A 352 -12.72 15.91 7.59
C PHE A 352 -12.02 15.94 8.94
N GLN A 353 -11.71 17.13 9.48
CA GLN A 353 -11.09 17.27 10.80
C GLN A 353 -11.95 16.65 11.92
N SER A 354 -13.27 16.92 11.91
CA SER A 354 -14.21 16.31 12.86
C SER A 354 -14.23 14.78 12.75
N ARG A 355 -14.22 14.24 11.53
CA ARG A 355 -14.17 12.79 11.29
C ARG A 355 -12.86 12.18 11.80
N TYR A 356 -11.73 12.83 11.52
CA TYR A 356 -10.41 12.38 11.99
C TYR A 356 -10.34 12.34 13.53
N ILE A 357 -10.75 13.41 14.21
CA ILE A 357 -10.83 13.45 15.68
C ILE A 357 -11.71 12.32 16.23
N SER A 358 -12.88 12.11 15.60
CA SER A 358 -13.79 11.04 15.99
C SER A 358 -13.14 9.66 15.87
N HIS A 359 -12.50 9.36 14.73
CA HIS A 359 -11.82 8.07 14.54
C HIS A 359 -10.66 7.86 15.53
N VAL A 360 -9.82 8.87 15.74
CA VAL A 360 -8.73 8.79 16.74
C VAL A 360 -9.30 8.54 18.14
N SER A 361 -10.36 9.26 18.52
CA SER A 361 -10.99 9.11 19.83
C SER A 361 -11.63 7.73 20.02
N LYS A 362 -12.31 7.20 18.99
CA LYS A 362 -12.87 5.85 18.99
C LYS A 362 -11.79 4.78 19.15
N MET A 363 -10.67 4.94 18.43
CA MET A 363 -9.54 4.00 18.49
C MET A 363 -8.84 4.02 19.85
N VAL A 364 -8.57 5.21 20.41
CA VAL A 364 -8.04 5.35 21.76
C VAL A 364 -8.96 4.70 22.78
N LYS A 365 -10.27 4.96 22.70
CA LYS A 365 -11.25 4.37 23.62
C LYS A 365 -11.25 2.85 23.54
N TYR A 366 -11.38 2.29 22.34
CA TYR A 366 -11.43 0.83 22.15
C TYR A 366 -10.15 0.14 22.65
N MET A 367 -8.97 0.70 22.37
CA MET A 367 -7.71 0.16 22.88
C MET A 367 -7.51 0.36 24.39
N GLN A 368 -8.33 1.17 25.06
CA GLN A 368 -8.30 1.38 26.52
C GLN A 368 -9.30 0.52 27.28
N GLU A 369 -10.33 -0.03 26.62
CA GLU A 369 -11.39 -0.83 27.27
C GLU A 369 -10.79 -2.00 28.06
N ASP A 370 -9.71 -2.58 27.55
CA ASP A 370 -9.04 -3.75 28.11
C ASP A 370 -7.67 -3.46 28.76
N GLY A 371 -7.33 -2.17 28.94
CA GLY A 371 -6.03 -1.75 29.48
C GLY A 371 -5.11 -1.12 28.43
N ASN A 372 -4.31 -0.13 28.85
CA ASN A 372 -3.44 0.59 27.93
C ASN A 372 -2.29 -0.34 27.45
N PRO A 373 -2.12 -0.57 26.14
CA PRO A 373 -1.11 -1.49 25.61
C PRO A 373 0.34 -1.10 25.98
N PHE A 374 0.61 0.15 26.36
CA PHE A 374 1.92 0.60 26.83
C PHE A 374 2.14 0.42 28.34
N SER A 375 1.11 0.02 29.09
CA SER A 375 1.19 -0.28 30.52
C SER A 375 1.29 -1.78 30.79
N GLU A 376 0.81 -2.63 29.88
CA GLU A 376 0.81 -4.08 30.02
C GLU A 376 2.21 -4.72 29.94
N GLN A 377 2.38 -5.84 30.66
CA GLN A 377 3.64 -6.60 30.68
C GLN A 377 3.69 -7.73 29.65
N LEU A 378 2.56 -8.40 29.38
CA LEU A 378 2.49 -9.54 28.48
C LEU A 378 2.06 -9.11 27.08
N LEU A 379 2.64 -9.75 26.06
CA LEU A 379 2.24 -9.52 24.67
C LEU A 379 0.86 -10.13 24.43
N GLN A 380 -0.12 -9.29 24.13
CA GLN A 380 -1.52 -9.68 23.93
C GLN A 380 -2.05 -9.08 22.63
N THR A 381 -2.88 -9.86 21.92
CA THR A 381 -3.63 -9.33 20.77
C THR A 381 -4.72 -8.36 21.23
N ILE A 382 -5.00 -7.33 20.42
CA ILE A 382 -6.06 -6.34 20.71
C ILE A 382 -7.45 -7.00 20.71
N ASP A 383 -7.67 -8.02 19.89
CA ASP A 383 -9.00 -8.60 19.64
C ASP A 383 -9.45 -9.60 20.72
N ASN A 384 -8.58 -10.55 21.07
CA ASN A 384 -8.92 -11.72 21.88
C ASN A 384 -8.01 -11.89 23.10
N GLN A 385 -7.14 -10.91 23.38
CA GLN A 385 -6.17 -10.91 24.49
C GLN A 385 -5.34 -12.19 24.59
N LYS A 386 -5.09 -12.87 23.47
CA LYS A 386 -4.34 -14.11 23.50
C LYS A 386 -2.90 -13.80 23.87
N ILE A 387 -2.48 -14.23 25.06
CA ILE A 387 -1.10 -14.12 25.52
C ILE A 387 -0.23 -14.93 24.58
N LEU A 388 0.66 -14.23 23.87
CA LEU A 388 1.65 -14.85 23.01
C LEU A 388 3.00 -14.74 23.69
N MET A 389 3.54 -15.89 24.09
CA MET A 389 4.95 -15.98 24.44
C MET A 389 5.74 -15.78 23.15
N SER A 390 6.40 -14.65 22.98
CA SER A 390 7.44 -14.58 21.95
C SER A 390 8.68 -13.87 22.48
N GLN A 391 9.80 -14.60 22.45
CA GLN A 391 11.17 -14.09 22.48
C GLN A 391 11.49 -13.14 21.28
N SER A 392 10.48 -12.62 20.57
CA SER A 392 10.62 -11.97 19.25
C SER A 392 11.26 -10.58 19.31
N ALA A 393 11.26 -9.95 20.50
CA ALA A 393 11.86 -8.65 20.76
C ALA A 393 13.37 -8.58 20.48
N GLU A 394 14.11 -9.66 20.75
CA GLU A 394 15.56 -9.73 20.55
C GLU A 394 15.95 -9.80 19.05
N ASN A 395 15.02 -10.14 18.16
CA ASN A 395 15.28 -10.25 16.72
C ASN A 395 15.39 -8.90 16.00
N SER A 396 15.02 -7.79 16.64
CA SER A 396 15.15 -6.44 16.07
C SER A 396 16.60 -6.02 15.86
N VAL A 397 17.53 -6.53 16.68
CA VAL A 397 18.97 -6.23 16.58
C VAL A 397 19.62 -6.91 15.37
N ARG A 398 19.11 -8.07 14.93
CA ARG A 398 19.62 -8.82 13.76
C ARG A 398 19.31 -8.12 12.42
N GLN A 399 18.46 -7.11 12.42
CA GLN A 399 17.98 -6.42 11.21
C GLN A 399 19.04 -5.48 10.59
N ALA A 400 19.84 -4.80 11.42
CA ALA A 400 20.91 -3.93 10.96
C ALA A 400 22.05 -4.73 10.30
N GLU A 401 22.42 -5.86 10.91
CA GLU A 401 23.53 -6.70 10.44
C GLU A 401 23.28 -7.25 9.03
N GLN A 402 22.05 -7.66 8.69
CA GLN A 402 21.77 -8.23 7.37
C GLN A 402 21.91 -7.22 6.23
N LYS A 403 21.39 -6.01 6.42
CA LYS A 403 21.54 -4.92 5.45
C LYS A 403 23.01 -4.55 5.28
N GLU A 404 23.74 -4.42 6.39
CA GLU A 404 25.18 -4.10 6.35
C GLU A 404 25.99 -5.20 5.67
N ASN A 405 25.73 -6.46 5.98
CA ASN A 405 26.39 -7.60 5.35
C ASN A 405 26.09 -7.66 3.86
N PHE A 406 24.84 -7.44 3.44
CA PHE A 406 24.48 -7.38 2.02
C PHE A 406 25.27 -6.29 1.28
N VAL A 407 25.33 -5.08 1.84
CA VAL A 407 26.07 -3.97 1.22
C VAL A 407 27.57 -4.29 1.15
N LYS A 408 28.17 -4.76 2.24
CA LYS A 408 29.60 -5.11 2.29
C LYS A 408 29.93 -6.24 1.32
N GLU A 409 29.28 -7.40 1.46
CA GLU A 409 29.62 -8.61 0.71
C GLU A 409 29.33 -8.48 -0.80
N ARG A 410 28.29 -7.73 -1.19
CA ARG A 410 27.83 -7.70 -2.59
C ARG A 410 28.08 -6.39 -3.32
N LEU A 411 27.93 -5.23 -2.66
CA LEU A 411 28.05 -3.92 -3.32
C LEU A 411 29.44 -3.30 -3.18
N ILE A 412 30.20 -3.67 -2.14
CA ILE A 412 31.55 -3.15 -1.88
C ILE A 412 32.62 -4.17 -2.28
N PHE A 413 32.61 -5.36 -1.67
CA PHE A 413 33.68 -6.35 -1.86
C PHE A 413 33.43 -7.30 -3.04
N GLY A 414 32.18 -7.45 -3.51
CA GLY A 414 31.83 -8.33 -4.63
C GLY A 414 32.12 -9.82 -4.37
N GLN A 415 32.10 -10.25 -3.11
CA GLN A 415 32.41 -11.63 -2.70
C GLN A 415 31.30 -12.63 -3.04
N LYS A 416 30.05 -12.16 -3.03
CA LYS A 416 28.87 -12.96 -3.40
C LYS A 416 28.19 -12.33 -4.61
N SER A 417 27.55 -13.15 -5.44
CA SER A 417 26.80 -12.64 -6.58
C SER A 417 25.65 -11.78 -6.09
N PHE A 418 25.40 -10.67 -6.79
CA PHE A 418 24.22 -9.83 -6.55
C PHE A 418 22.93 -10.66 -6.63
N TYR A 419 22.93 -11.71 -7.47
CA TYR A 419 21.76 -12.54 -7.73
C TYR A 419 21.53 -13.67 -6.71
N ASP A 420 22.50 -13.96 -5.85
CA ASP A 420 22.37 -15.05 -4.88
C ASP A 420 21.16 -14.87 -3.97
N SER A 421 20.56 -15.98 -3.54
CA SER A 421 19.40 -15.96 -2.65
C SER A 421 19.71 -15.19 -1.36
N LEU A 422 18.70 -14.49 -0.82
CA LEU A 422 18.79 -13.86 0.50
C LEU A 422 18.23 -14.82 1.55
N SER A 423 18.92 -14.93 2.68
CA SER A 423 18.41 -15.67 3.84
C SER A 423 17.15 -15.01 4.36
N LYS A 424 16.09 -15.79 4.58
CA LYS A 424 14.84 -15.30 5.15
C LYS A 424 14.92 -15.30 6.68
N ASN A 425 14.43 -14.23 7.30
CA ASN A 425 14.30 -14.12 8.74
C ASN A 425 13.10 -14.91 9.26
N ASN A 426 12.00 -14.94 8.51
CA ASN A 426 10.72 -15.52 8.92
C ASN A 426 10.34 -15.11 10.35
N LEU A 427 10.40 -13.81 10.65
CA LEU A 427 10.06 -13.28 11.98
C LEU A 427 8.71 -13.83 12.44
N GLU A 428 8.73 -14.53 13.57
CA GLU A 428 7.52 -15.03 14.21
C GLU A 428 6.79 -13.86 14.87
N LEU A 429 5.78 -13.36 14.15
CA LEU A 429 4.83 -12.36 14.63
C LEU A 429 3.56 -13.05 15.15
N PHE A 430 2.55 -12.26 15.54
CA PHE A 430 1.25 -12.72 16.05
C PHE A 430 0.57 -13.80 15.20
N HIS A 431 0.90 -13.86 13.93
CA HIS A 431 0.74 -15.06 13.11
C HIS A 431 2.12 -15.52 12.66
N GLY A 432 2.54 -16.70 13.11
CA GLY A 432 3.60 -17.44 12.42
C GLY A 432 3.24 -17.54 10.93
N PRO A 433 4.24 -17.57 10.02
CA PRO A 433 4.01 -17.42 8.59
C PRO A 433 2.94 -18.41 8.11
N LYS A 434 1.72 -17.91 7.86
CA LYS A 434 0.69 -18.68 7.15
C LYS A 434 1.27 -18.91 5.76
N LYS A 435 1.88 -20.08 5.54
CA LYS A 435 2.30 -20.53 4.22
C LYS A 435 1.09 -20.37 3.30
N THR A 436 1.12 -19.37 2.42
CA THR A 436 0.15 -19.25 1.35
C THR A 436 0.32 -20.49 0.50
N CYS A 437 -0.54 -21.47 0.76
CA CYS A 437 -0.52 -22.72 0.02
C CYS A 437 -0.90 -22.36 -1.43
N ASN A 438 -0.03 -22.71 -2.37
CA ASN A 438 -0.24 -22.41 -3.79
C ASN A 438 -1.62 -22.95 -4.23
N LYS A 439 -2.35 -22.25 -5.13
CA LYS A 439 -3.71 -22.67 -5.55
C LYS A 439 -3.75 -24.14 -5.99
N THR A 440 -2.70 -24.60 -6.67
CA THR A 440 -2.52 -26.00 -7.07
C THR A 440 -2.42 -26.94 -5.87
N LYS A 441 -1.69 -26.55 -4.83
CA LYS A 441 -1.51 -27.35 -3.62
C LYS A 441 -2.79 -27.39 -2.77
N LEU A 442 -3.56 -26.30 -2.74
CA LEU A 442 -4.90 -26.28 -2.14
C LEU A 442 -5.85 -27.22 -2.89
N ARG A 443 -5.90 -27.16 -4.23
CA ARG A 443 -6.69 -28.10 -5.05
C ARG A 443 -6.32 -29.56 -4.80
N ILE A 444 -5.02 -29.87 -4.73
CA ILE A 444 -4.55 -31.23 -4.41
C ILE A 444 -5.01 -31.66 -3.01
N THR A 445 -5.04 -30.73 -2.07
CA THR A 445 -5.47 -31.02 -0.70
C THR A 445 -6.98 -31.28 -0.65
N ASP A 446 -7.79 -30.46 -1.31
CA ASP A 446 -9.24 -30.67 -1.43
C ASP A 446 -9.56 -32.02 -2.09
N LEU A 447 -8.89 -32.36 -3.19
CA LEU A 447 -9.08 -33.64 -3.87
C LEU A 447 -8.75 -34.84 -2.97
N LYS A 448 -7.72 -34.72 -2.11
CA LYS A 448 -7.39 -35.78 -1.13
C LYS A 448 -8.48 -35.94 -0.06
N HIS A 449 -9.10 -34.84 0.37
CA HIS A 449 -10.19 -34.90 1.34
C HIS A 449 -11.44 -35.51 0.71
N ASP A 450 -11.82 -35.05 -0.49
CA ASP A 450 -12.96 -35.60 -1.24
C ASP A 450 -12.78 -37.11 -1.48
N SER A 451 -11.57 -37.54 -1.86
CA SER A 451 -11.25 -38.97 -2.02
C SER A 451 -11.36 -39.76 -0.71
N ASN A 452 -10.91 -39.20 0.42
CA ASN A 452 -10.98 -39.88 1.71
C ASN A 452 -12.42 -40.03 2.20
N ILE A 453 -13.25 -38.98 2.07
CA ILE A 453 -14.68 -39.03 2.42
C ILE A 453 -15.38 -40.08 1.56
N PHE A 454 -15.11 -40.09 0.25
CA PHE A 454 -15.66 -41.09 -0.65
C PHE A 454 -15.29 -42.51 -0.22
N CYS A 455 -14.01 -42.78 0.06
CA CYS A 455 -13.57 -44.10 0.51
C CYS A 455 -14.24 -44.52 1.84
N GLN A 456 -14.28 -43.64 2.84
CA GLN A 456 -14.90 -43.94 4.14
C GLN A 456 -16.40 -44.23 4.00
N MET A 457 -17.12 -43.46 3.18
CA MET A 457 -18.56 -43.63 3.00
C MET A 457 -18.90 -44.81 2.10
N TYR A 458 -18.07 -45.14 1.11
CA TYR A 458 -18.20 -46.36 0.33
C TYR A 458 -18.04 -47.61 1.21
N VAL A 459 -17.06 -47.60 2.12
CA VAL A 459 -16.93 -48.68 3.12
C VAL A 459 -18.15 -48.72 4.04
N ALA A 460 -18.65 -47.56 4.47
CA ALA A 460 -19.86 -47.49 5.30
C ALA A 460 -21.11 -48.01 4.57
N SER A 461 -21.28 -47.71 3.28
CA SER A 461 -22.42 -48.16 2.46
C SER A 461 -22.35 -49.64 2.07
N GLN A 462 -21.18 -50.28 2.15
CA GLN A 462 -21.09 -51.74 2.09
C GLN A 462 -21.47 -52.40 3.41
N SER A 463 -21.19 -51.75 4.54
CA SER A 463 -21.49 -52.30 5.88
C SER A 463 -22.92 -52.07 6.37
N ARG A 464 -23.62 -51.08 5.81
CA ARG A 464 -25.01 -50.72 6.12
C ARG A 464 -25.71 -50.55 4.77
N THR A 465 -26.96 -51.01 4.62
CA THR A 465 -27.78 -50.85 3.39
C THR A 465 -28.06 -49.36 3.09
N GLY A 466 -27.04 -48.62 2.71
CA GLY A 466 -27.08 -47.19 2.40
C GLY A 466 -27.35 -46.98 0.91
N ASN A 467 -28.26 -46.07 0.59
CA ASN A 467 -28.56 -45.70 -0.79
C ASN A 467 -27.45 -44.78 -1.34
N VAL A 468 -26.60 -45.33 -2.20
CA VAL A 468 -25.48 -44.61 -2.82
C VAL A 468 -25.97 -43.53 -3.78
N GLU A 469 -27.13 -43.72 -4.42
CA GLU A 469 -27.70 -42.75 -5.38
C GLU A 469 -28.15 -41.47 -4.67
N ASP A 470 -28.80 -41.60 -3.52
CA ASP A 470 -29.26 -40.46 -2.71
C ASP A 470 -28.08 -39.64 -2.16
N PHE A 471 -26.98 -40.33 -1.80
CA PHE A 471 -25.75 -39.65 -1.37
C PHE A 471 -25.15 -38.79 -2.49
N PHE A 472 -25.11 -39.28 -3.72
CA PHE A 472 -24.60 -38.51 -4.87
C PHE A 472 -25.57 -37.44 -5.37
N ALA A 473 -26.82 -37.42 -4.88
CA ALA A 473 -27.77 -36.35 -5.18
C ALA A 473 -27.39 -35.02 -4.49
N HIS A 474 -26.46 -35.03 -3.52
CA HIS A 474 -26.06 -33.85 -2.74
C HIS A 474 -24.55 -33.54 -2.84
N GLU A 475 -24.19 -32.26 -2.67
CA GLU A 475 -22.79 -31.80 -2.71
C GLU A 475 -22.02 -32.26 -1.46
N ASN A 476 -21.25 -33.34 -1.58
CA ASN A 476 -20.46 -33.92 -0.49
C ASN A 476 -19.08 -33.28 -0.35
N LYS A 477 -19.04 -31.99 -0.03
CA LYS A 477 -17.80 -31.25 0.25
C LYS A 477 -17.80 -30.68 1.66
N TYR A 478 -16.60 -30.51 2.24
CA TYR A 478 -16.40 -29.90 3.57
C TYR A 478 -17.00 -28.50 3.72
N TYR A 479 -17.15 -27.79 2.61
CA TYR A 479 -17.81 -26.50 2.52
C TYR A 479 -18.60 -26.42 1.20
N PRO A 480 -19.75 -25.73 1.17
CA PRO A 480 -20.55 -25.66 -0.04
C PRO A 480 -19.80 -24.84 -1.10
N PRO A 481 -19.42 -25.44 -2.25
CA PRO A 481 -18.67 -24.76 -3.29
C PRO A 481 -19.43 -23.57 -3.88
N SER A 482 -20.75 -23.52 -3.78
CA SER A 482 -21.57 -22.36 -4.18
C SER A 482 -21.19 -21.06 -3.45
N ILE A 483 -20.78 -21.14 -2.19
CA ILE A 483 -20.50 -19.97 -1.33
C ILE A 483 -19.05 -19.88 -0.85
N SER A 484 -18.26 -20.95 -0.98
CA SER A 484 -16.89 -21.05 -0.46
C SER A 484 -15.90 -21.62 -1.48
N GLU A 485 -14.67 -21.13 -1.47
CA GLU A 485 -13.52 -21.69 -2.20
C GLU A 485 -12.36 -21.84 -1.21
N PHE A 486 -11.87 -23.06 -0.99
CA PHE A 486 -10.81 -23.38 -0.02
C PHE A 486 -11.10 -22.90 1.42
N GLY A 487 -12.36 -23.01 1.86
CA GLY A 487 -12.80 -22.56 3.18
C GLY A 487 -12.93 -21.04 3.33
N LYS A 488 -12.82 -20.27 2.24
CA LYS A 488 -13.03 -18.81 2.22
C LYS A 488 -14.25 -18.47 1.39
N LYS A 489 -15.07 -17.52 1.85
CA LYS A 489 -16.24 -17.07 1.08
C LYS A 489 -15.85 -16.58 -0.32
N ARG A 490 -16.59 -16.99 -1.35
CA ARG A 490 -16.39 -16.52 -2.73
C ARG A 490 -16.75 -15.03 -2.81
N LYS A 491 -15.93 -14.24 -3.52
CA LYS A 491 -16.14 -12.79 -3.70
C LYS A 491 -17.48 -12.40 -4.36
N PHE A 492 -18.12 -13.31 -5.10
CA PHE A 492 -19.43 -13.07 -5.72
C PHE A 492 -20.63 -13.25 -4.77
N ALA A 493 -20.42 -13.82 -3.57
CA ALA A 493 -21.50 -14.02 -2.60
C ALA A 493 -21.83 -12.76 -1.77
N GLU A 494 -21.12 -11.64 -1.97
CA GLU A 494 -21.37 -10.36 -1.28
C GLU A 494 -22.65 -9.64 -1.75
N ILE A 495 -23.33 -10.13 -2.79
CA ILE A 495 -24.52 -9.45 -3.38
C ILE A 495 -25.86 -10.03 -2.88
N VAL A 496 -25.90 -11.18 -2.17
CA VAL A 496 -27.18 -11.82 -1.77
C VAL A 496 -27.39 -11.89 -0.24
N SER A 497 -26.68 -11.09 0.56
CA SER A 497 -27.03 -10.93 1.99
C SER A 497 -27.34 -9.49 2.38
N VAL A 498 -28.19 -8.84 1.59
CA VAL A 498 -28.85 -7.58 1.99
C VAL A 498 -30.33 -7.89 2.26
N ASP A 499 -30.71 -7.70 3.52
CA ASP A 499 -32.07 -7.48 4.04
C ASP A 499 -33.19 -8.46 3.65
N ALA A 500 -33.30 -9.55 4.43
CA ALA A 500 -34.54 -10.32 4.56
C ALA A 500 -35.16 -10.19 5.97
N ALA A 501 -34.99 -9.03 6.63
CA ALA A 501 -35.52 -8.79 7.97
C ALA A 501 -36.61 -7.70 8.04
N SER A 502 -37.02 -7.09 6.92
CA SER A 502 -38.00 -5.99 7.00
C SER A 502 -38.68 -5.64 5.67
N TYR A 503 -39.45 -6.55 5.05
CA TYR A 503 -40.45 -6.11 4.06
C TYR A 503 -41.70 -7.01 4.05
N ASP A 504 -42.83 -6.33 3.89
CA ASP A 504 -44.22 -6.77 4.04
C ASP A 504 -44.66 -7.81 2.98
N VAL A 505 -45.58 -8.70 3.37
CA VAL A 505 -45.89 -10.00 2.72
C VAL A 505 -46.69 -9.87 1.41
N GLN A 506 -47.05 -8.67 0.95
CA GLN A 506 -47.90 -8.49 -0.24
C GLN A 506 -47.17 -8.16 -1.55
N SER A 507 -45.86 -7.85 -1.53
CA SER A 507 -45.13 -7.49 -2.75
C SER A 507 -44.40 -8.66 -3.45
N PHE A 508 -44.37 -9.85 -2.83
CA PHE A 508 -43.62 -11.01 -3.35
C PHE A 508 -44.32 -11.73 -4.51
N ALA A 509 -45.65 -11.58 -4.63
CA ALA A 509 -46.43 -12.25 -5.69
C ALA A 509 -46.19 -11.64 -7.08
N HIS A 510 -45.87 -10.35 -7.18
CA HIS A 510 -45.74 -9.66 -8.47
C HIS A 510 -44.35 -9.82 -9.11
N VAL A 511 -43.31 -10.06 -8.30
CA VAL A 511 -41.93 -10.23 -8.79
C VAL A 511 -41.69 -11.65 -9.34
N MET A 512 -42.38 -12.65 -8.77
CA MET A 512 -42.28 -14.05 -9.24
C MET A 512 -42.99 -14.28 -10.59
N GLU A 513 -43.97 -13.44 -10.96
CA GLU A 513 -44.69 -13.58 -12.23
C GLU A 513 -43.89 -13.06 -13.44
N ILE A 514 -42.91 -12.17 -13.21
CA ILE A 514 -42.02 -11.63 -14.25
C ILE A 514 -40.82 -12.55 -14.52
N ALA A 515 -40.34 -13.29 -13.50
CA ALA A 515 -39.18 -14.18 -13.62
C ALA A 515 -39.47 -15.49 -14.40
N VAL A 516 -40.75 -15.87 -14.57
CA VAL A 516 -41.14 -17.10 -15.28
C VAL A 516 -41.22 -16.91 -16.80
N LYS A 517 -41.13 -15.68 -17.33
CA LYS A 517 -41.40 -15.38 -18.76
C LYS A 517 -40.21 -15.06 -19.67
N SER A 518 -38.95 -15.16 -19.22
CA SER A 518 -37.79 -14.95 -20.10
C SER A 518 -36.80 -16.11 -20.09
N GLN A 519 -37.23 -17.26 -20.63
CA GLN A 519 -36.31 -18.22 -21.23
C GLN A 519 -35.69 -17.60 -22.49
N SER A 520 -34.39 -17.32 -22.48
CA SER A 520 -33.54 -17.45 -23.66
C SER A 520 -32.07 -17.58 -23.25
N VAL A 521 -31.55 -18.75 -23.61
CA VAL A 521 -30.22 -19.27 -23.40
C VAL A 521 -29.21 -18.51 -24.28
N MET A 522 -28.08 -18.10 -23.72
CA MET A 522 -26.81 -18.17 -24.45
C MET A 522 -25.64 -18.39 -23.50
N ILE A 523 -25.19 -19.64 -23.50
CA ILE A 523 -23.95 -20.12 -22.88
C ILE A 523 -22.77 -19.54 -23.67
N ARG A 524 -21.76 -18.99 -22.99
CA ARG A 524 -20.41 -18.88 -23.55
C ARG A 524 -19.43 -19.61 -22.64
N LEU A 525 -18.97 -20.74 -23.15
CA LEU A 525 -17.87 -21.55 -22.63
C LEU A 525 -16.52 -21.01 -23.18
N THR A 526 -15.48 -21.26 -22.37
CA THR A 526 -14.04 -20.94 -22.47
C THR A 526 -13.60 -19.50 -22.30
#